data_AF-H6MX90-F1
#
_entry.id   AF-H6MX90-F1
#
_cell.length_a   1.000
_cell.length_b   1.000
_cell.length_c   1.000
_cell.angle_alpha   90.00
_cell.angle_beta   90.00
_cell.angle_gamma   90.00
#
_symmetry.space_group_name_H-M   'P 1'
#
loop_
_entity.id
_entity.type
_entity.pdbx_description
1 polymer ?
#
loop_
_entity_poly.entity_id
_entity_poly.type
_entity_poly.pdbx_seq_one_letter_code
_entity_poly.pdbx_strand_id
1 'polypeptide(L)' 'MPAQRFGRFYRFDLDEVREWLRRNPMQPGVAADDYRAGIKRLVDSAPPLTAEQADRIRAILTGGAA' A
#
# COMPACT_ATOMS: atom_id res chain seq x y z
N MET A 1 12.23 8.98 -6.54
CA MET A 1 13.45 8.15 -6.44
C MET A 1 14.44 8.66 -7.48
N PRO A 2 15.66 9.07 -7.10
CA PRO A 2 16.60 9.71 -8.01
C PRO A 2 17.17 8.68 -9.00
N ALA A 3 16.69 8.70 -10.24
CA ALA A 3 17.11 7.79 -11.29
C ALA A 3 17.56 8.59 -12.51
N GLN A 4 18.72 8.27 -13.05
CA GLN A 4 19.25 8.89 -14.27
C GLN A 4 19.08 7.94 -15.45
N ARG A 5 18.64 8.48 -16.58
CA ARG A 5 18.45 7.70 -17.80
C ARG A 5 19.80 7.52 -18.52
N PHE A 6 20.19 6.28 -18.76
CA PHE A 6 21.39 5.90 -19.51
C PHE A 6 20.99 5.05 -20.72
N GLY A 7 20.74 5.71 -21.85
CA GLY A 7 20.20 5.08 -23.05
C GLY A 7 18.78 4.54 -22.84
N ARG A 8 18.62 3.21 -22.95
CA ARG A 8 17.36 2.50 -22.67
C ARG A 8 17.20 2.09 -21.21
N PHE A 9 18.25 2.20 -20.40
CA PHE A 9 18.23 1.79 -19.00
C PHE A 9 18.10 2.99 -18.07
N TYR A 10 17.63 2.74 -16.87
CA TYR A 10 17.71 3.68 -15.76
C TYR A 10 18.75 3.16 -14.78
N ARG A 11 19.68 4.02 -14.38
CA ARG A 11 20.65 3.73 -13.34
C ARG A 11 20.35 4.59 -12.13
N PHE A 12 20.53 3.99 -10.97
CA PHE A 12 20.50 4.70 -9.70
C PHE A 12 21.92 5.07 -9.34
N ASP A 13 22.14 6.34 -9.06
CA ASP A 13 23.36 6.77 -8.38
C ASP A 13 23.27 6.31 -6.92
N LEU A 14 24.26 5.55 -6.46
CA LEU A 14 24.24 4.95 -5.13
C LEU A 14 24.30 6.01 -4.02
N ASP A 15 24.99 7.12 -4.23
CA ASP A 15 25.13 8.16 -3.22
C ASP A 15 23.87 9.04 -3.16
N GLU A 16 23.25 9.33 -4.30
CA GLU A 16 21.93 9.99 -4.32
C GLU A 16 20.85 9.12 -3.68
N VAL A 17 20.86 7.80 -3.91
CA VAL A 17 19.93 6.87 -3.26
C VAL A 17 20.20 6.79 -1.76
N ARG A 18 21.46 6.75 -1.32
CA ARG A 18 21.81 6.77 0.11
C ARG A 18 21.32 8.04 0.78
N GLU A 19 21.52 9.20 0.16
CA GLU A 19 21.03 10.47 0.69
C GLU A 19 19.50 10.54 0.71
N TRP A 20 18.85 10.04 -0.35
CA TRP A 20 17.40 9.93 -0.40
C TRP A 20 16.86 9.02 0.71
N LEU A 21 17.50 7.88 0.99
CA LEU A 21 17.15 6.97 2.08
C LEU A 21 17.39 7.58 3.47
N ARG A 22 18.44 8.40 3.66
CA ARG A 22 18.62 9.14 4.92
C ARG A 22 17.50 10.15 5.17
N ARG A 23 17.07 10.86 4.12
CA ARG A 23 16.00 11.88 4.20
C ARG A 23 14.61 11.28 4.26
N ASN A 24 14.44 10.10 3.67
CA ASN A 24 13.20 9.35 3.63
C ASN A 24 13.51 7.98 4.26
N PRO A 25 13.73 7.93 5.59
CA PRO A 25 13.92 6.64 6.25
C PRO A 25 12.72 5.79 5.85
N MET A 26 12.98 4.68 5.15
CA MET A 26 11.94 3.70 4.96
C MET A 26 11.43 3.41 6.36
N GLN A 27 10.13 3.64 6.60
CA GLN A 27 9.54 3.14 7.84
C GLN A 27 9.95 1.67 7.89
N PRO A 28 10.72 1.25 8.91
CA PRO A 28 11.11 -0.14 9.03
C PRO A 28 9.82 -0.92 8.86
N GLY A 29 9.80 -1.77 7.82
CA GLY A 29 8.57 -2.36 7.32
C GLY A 29 7.77 -2.79 8.52
N VAL A 30 6.60 -2.18 8.72
CA VAL A 30 5.64 -2.62 9.72
C VAL A 30 5.66 -4.13 9.58
N ALA A 31 6.13 -4.85 10.60
CA ALA A 31 6.33 -6.28 10.49
C ALA A 31 5.05 -6.84 9.86
N ALA A 32 5.13 -7.78 8.90
CA ALA A 32 3.93 -8.20 8.18
C ALA A 32 2.76 -8.55 9.14
N ASP A 33 3.12 -9.00 10.34
CA ASP A 33 2.24 -9.21 11.49
C ASP A 33 1.63 -7.92 12.10
N ASP A 34 2.40 -6.85 12.28
CA ASP A 34 1.93 -5.55 12.75
C ASP A 34 0.95 -4.90 11.76
N TYR A 35 1.19 -5.09 10.45
CA TYR A 35 0.29 -4.58 9.41
C TYR A 35 -1.04 -5.33 9.47
N ARG A 36 -1.00 -6.67 9.53
CA ARG A 36 -2.19 -7.50 9.65
C ARG A 36 -2.96 -7.20 10.94
N ALA A 37 -2.26 -6.99 12.06
CA ALA A 37 -2.86 -6.61 13.33
C ALA A 37 -3.49 -5.22 13.28
N GLY A 38 -2.89 -4.27 12.57
CA GLY A 38 -3.44 -2.94 12.32
C GLY A 38 -4.72 -3.00 11.48
N ILE A 39 -4.71 -3.74 10.38
CA ILE A 39 -5.89 -3.96 9.53
C ILE A 39 -7.01 -4.65 10.33
N LYS A 40 -6.68 -5.68 11.13
CA LYS A 40 -7.66 -6.35 11.98
C LYS A 40 -8.33 -5.39 12.95
N ARG A 41 -7.56 -4.56 13.66
CA ARG A 41 -8.11 -3.55 14.57
C ARG A 41 -9.03 -2.56 13.86
N LEU A 42 -8.68 -2.11 12.66
CA LEU A 42 -9.52 -1.23 11.86
C LEU A 42 -10.85 -1.90 11.47
N VAL A 43 -10.80 -3.14 10.99
CA VAL A 43 -11.99 -3.93 10.64
C VAL A 43 -12.86 -4.19 11.86
N ASP A 44 -12.28 -4.58 12.99
CA ASP A 44 -13.00 -4.86 14.23
C ASP A 44 -13.66 -3.58 14.80
N SER A 45 -13.06 -2.41 14.55
CA SER A 45 -13.63 -1.11 14.97
C SER A 45 -14.68 -0.53 14.01
N ALA A 46 -14.82 -1.12 12.82
CA ALA A 46 -15.75 -0.60 11.82
C ALA A 46 -17.22 -0.87 12.23
N PRO A 47 -18.13 0.07 11.98
CA PRO A 47 -19.56 -0.18 12.18
C PRO A 47 -20.04 -1.31 11.25
N PRO A 48 -21.05 -2.09 11.66
CA PRO A 48 -21.61 -3.13 10.82
C PRO A 48 -22.18 -2.53 9.53
N LEU A 49 -21.90 -3.21 8.41
CA LEU A 49 -22.45 -2.84 7.12
C LEU A 49 -23.97 -3.05 7.11
N THR A 50 -24.70 -2.10 6.51
CA THR A 50 -26.10 -2.32 6.19
C THR A 50 -26.23 -3.32 5.04
N ALA A 51 -27.41 -3.93 4.89
CA ALA A 51 -27.68 -4.87 3.79
C ALA A 51 -27.42 -4.23 2.42
N GLU A 52 -27.86 -2.98 2.23
CA GLU A 52 -27.67 -2.22 0.99
C GLU A 52 -26.19 -1.95 0.69
N GLN A 53 -25.40 -1.60 1.72
CA GLN A 53 -23.96 -1.40 1.58
C GLN A 53 -23.26 -2.70 1.21
N ALA A 54 -23.64 -3.81 1.86
CA ALA A 54 -23.09 -5.13 1.56
C ALA A 54 -23.40 -5.55 0.11
N ASP A 55 -24.63 -5.32 -0.37
CA ASP A 55 -25.02 -5.64 -1.75
C ASP A 55 -24.28 -4.79 -2.78
N ARG A 56 -24.08 -3.50 -2.50
CA ARG A 56 -23.30 -2.62 -3.37
C ARG A 56 -21.83 -3.05 -3.43
N ILE A 57 -21.25 -3.45 -2.31
CA ILE A 57 -19.87 -3.98 -2.26
C ILE A 57 -19.79 -5.28 -3.06
N ARG A 58 -20.74 -6.21 -2.88
CA ARG A 58 -20.78 -7.46 -3.66
C ARG A 58 -20.82 -7.20 -5.15
N ALA A 59 -21.70 -6.30 -5.61
CA ALA A 59 -21.82 -5.94 -7.02
C ALA A 59 -20.50 -5.39 -7.61
N ILE A 60 -19.74 -4.59 -6.84
CA ILE A 60 -18.43 -4.08 -7.28
C ILE A 60 -17.40 -5.22 -7.34
N LEU A 61 -17.35 -6.07 -6.30
CA LEU A 61 -16.36 -7.14 -6.20
C LEU A 61 -16.59 -8.27 -7.21
N THR A 62 -17.84 -8.54 -7.60
CA THR A 62 -18.16 -9.50 -8.67
C THR A 62 -18.09 -8.88 -10.06
N GLY A 63 -17.68 -7.61 -10.19
CA GLY A 63 -17.57 -6.92 -11.47
C GLY A 63 -18.91 -6.68 -12.17
N GLY A 64 -20.00 -6.60 -11.41
CA GLY A 64 -21.35 -6.44 -11.94
C GLY A 64 -22.00 -7.73 -12.43
N ALA A 65 -21.36 -8.90 -12.23
CA ALA A 65 -22.01 -10.18 -12.44
C ALA A 65 -22.90 -10.51 -11.23
N ALA A 66 -24.18 -10.20 -11.38
CA ALA A 66 -25.29 -10.76 -10.60
C ALA A 66 -25.97 -11.86 -11.43
#